data_AF-E3MTT4-F1
#
_entry.id   AF-E3MTT4-F1
#
_cell.length_a   1.000
_cell.length_b   1.000
_cell.length_c   1.000
_cell.angle_alpha   90.00
_cell.angle_beta   90.00
_cell.angle_gamma   90.00
#
_symmetry.space_group_name_H-M   'P 1'
#
loop_
_entity.id
_entity.type
_entity.pdbx_description
1 polymer ?
#
loop_
_entity_poly.entity_id
_entity_poly.type
_entity_poly.pdbx_seq_one_letter_code
_entity_poly.pdbx_strand_id
1 'polypeptide(L)' 'MATSVDLYYETVWKSKCSSNEKSVLASWQGLSLFSHSMLVVFLPFYAFTKYCILKKTPRTMDSVKFVLLNAHCW' A
#
# COMPACT_ATOMS: atom_id res chain seq x y z
N MET A 1 40.55 14.38 -12.97
CA MET A 1 40.25 15.71 -12.41
C MET A 1 38.81 15.64 -11.92
N ALA A 2 38.58 15.54 -10.61
CA ALA A 2 37.22 15.47 -10.08
C ALA A 2 36.49 16.77 -10.41
N THR A 3 35.26 16.69 -10.94
CA THR A 3 34.52 17.89 -11.29
C THR A 3 34.04 18.59 -10.02
N SER A 4 33.80 19.90 -10.08
CA SER A 4 33.18 20.65 -8.97
C SER A 4 31.83 20.05 -8.55
N VAL A 5 31.16 19.36 -9.47
CA VAL A 5 29.91 18.65 -9.25
C VAL A 5 30.11 17.39 -8.40
N ASP A 6 31.15 16.60 -8.66
CA ASP A 6 31.47 15.40 -7.86
C ASP A 6 31.75 15.76 -6.38
N LEU A 7 32.51 16.85 -6.15
CA LEU A 7 32.80 17.34 -4.80
C LEU A 7 31.53 17.79 -4.06
N TYR A 8 30.58 18.40 -4.77
CA TYR A 8 29.29 18.80 -4.18
C TYR A 8 28.47 17.58 -3.74
N TYR A 9 28.42 16.52 -4.56
CA TYR A 9 27.66 15.31 -4.22
C TYR A 9 28.24 14.54 -3.03
N GLU A 10 29.57 14.46 -2.93
CA GLU A 10 30.23 13.75 -1.81
C GLU A 10 30.14 14.52 -0.48
N THR A 11 30.13 15.86 -0.49
CA THR A 11 30.22 16.67 0.74
C THR A 11 28.89 17.30 1.16
N VAL A 12 28.34 18.19 0.33
CA VAL A 12 27.17 19.01 0.67
C VAL A 12 25.88 18.22 0.52
N TRP A 13 25.76 17.44 -0.56
CA TRP A 13 24.55 16.65 -0.79
C TRP A 13 24.42 15.53 0.24
N LYS A 14 25.49 14.77 0.51
CA LYS A 14 25.47 13.65 1.47
C LYS A 14 25.27 14.07 2.93
N SER A 15 25.69 15.28 3.31
CA SER A 15 25.44 15.83 4.65
C SER A 15 24.00 16.35 4.82
N LYS A 16 23.38 16.86 3.75
CA LYS A 16 21.98 17.32 3.78
C LYS A 16 20.98 16.18 3.55
N CYS A 17 21.33 15.25 2.69
CA CYS A 17 20.59 14.02 2.39
C CYS A 17 21.34 12.86 3.04
N SER A 18 21.11 12.67 4.35
CA SER A 18 21.50 11.42 5.02
C SER A 18 20.95 10.26 4.20
N SER A 19 21.82 9.30 3.86
CA SER A 19 21.50 8.13 3.03
C SER A 19 20.09 7.61 3.33
N ASN A 20 19.30 7.38 2.28
CA ASN A 20 17.87 6.99 2.30
C ASN A 20 17.54 5.80 3.22
N GLU A 21 18.56 5.10 3.70
CA GLU A 21 18.55 4.00 4.67
C GLU A 21 17.89 4.36 6.00
N LYS A 22 17.93 5.64 6.42
CA LYS A 22 17.26 6.11 7.65
C LYS A 22 15.84 6.64 7.42
N SER A 23 15.49 6.96 6.19
CA SER A 23 14.19 7.53 5.85
C SER A 23 13.16 6.42 5.74
N VAL A 24 12.32 6.27 6.76
CA VAL A 24 11.25 5.24 6.80
C VAL A 24 10.40 5.27 5.52
N LEU A 25 10.08 6.46 5.01
CA LEU A 25 9.28 6.64 3.78
C LEU A 25 10.01 6.26 2.49
N ALA A 26 11.35 6.24 2.49
CA ALA A 26 12.15 5.87 1.32
C ALA A 26 12.64 4.40 1.38
N SER A 27 12.41 3.73 2.50
CA SER A 27 12.83 2.34 2.73
C SER A 27 11.74 1.34 2.31
N TRP A 28 12.16 0.18 1.78
CA TRP A 28 11.26 -0.94 1.48
C TRP A 28 10.57 -1.49 2.72
N GLN A 29 11.25 -1.43 3.87
CA GLN A 29 10.73 -1.87 5.16
C GLN A 29 9.55 -0.99 5.60
N GLY A 30 9.67 0.33 5.46
CA GLY A 30 8.59 1.25 5.77
C GLY A 30 7.38 1.08 4.85
N LEU A 31 7.62 0.89 3.54
CA LEU A 31 6.55 0.57 2.59
C LEU A 31 5.84 -0.73 2.97
N SER A 32 6.60 -1.80 3.23
CA SER A 32 6.05 -3.10 3.62
C SER A 32 5.24 -3.03 4.91
N LEU A 33 5.76 -2.35 5.94
CA LEU A 33 5.07 -2.17 7.21
C LEU A 33 3.76 -1.41 7.05
N PHE A 34 3.77 -0.34 6.26
CA PHE A 34 2.57 0.44 5.95
C PHE A 34 1.53 -0.41 5.22
N SER A 35 1.93 -1.12 4.17
CA SER A 35 1.03 -2.00 3.41
C SER A 35 0.42 -3.11 4.28
N HIS A 36 1.21 -3.77 5.13
CA HIS A 36 0.70 -4.79 6.04
C HIS A 36 -0.25 -4.21 7.10
N SER A 37 0.08 -3.05 7.67
CA SER A 37 -0.78 -2.37 8.64
C SER A 37 -2.13 -2.01 8.01
N MET A 38 -2.09 -1.48 6.79
CA MET A 38 -3.26 -1.13 6.01
C MET A 38 -4.10 -2.38 5.69
N LEU A 39 -3.46 -3.49 5.30
CA LEU A 39 -4.13 -4.77 5.08
C LEU A 39 -4.86 -5.26 6.32
N VAL A 40 -4.21 -5.25 7.50
CA VAL A 40 -4.81 -5.70 8.77
C VAL A 40 -6.07 -4.91 9.09
N VAL A 41 -6.07 -3.60 8.85
CA VAL A 41 -7.22 -2.73 9.08
C VAL A 41 -8.34 -3.01 8.07
N PHE A 42 -8.02 -3.21 6.79
CA PHE A 42 -9.03 -3.41 5.75
C PHE A 42 -9.58 -4.84 5.67
N LEU A 43 -8.82 -5.84 6.11
CA LEU A 43 -9.23 -7.25 6.11
C LEU A 43 -10.62 -7.50 6.74
N PRO A 44 -10.95 -6.97 7.93
CA PRO A 44 -12.27 -7.15 8.53
C PRO A 44 -13.38 -6.51 7.69
N PHE A 45 -13.13 -5.34 7.07
CA PHE A 45 -14.10 -4.72 6.17
C PHE A 45 -14.31 -5.56 4.91
N TYR A 46 -13.24 -6.10 4.32
CA TYR A 46 -13.35 -7.01 3.18
C TYR A 46 -14.13 -8.28 3.51
N ALA A 47 -13.92 -8.86 4.69
CA ALA A 47 -14.66 -10.03 5.16
C ALA A 47 -16.13 -9.71 5.41
N PHE A 48 -16.40 -8.56 6.04
CA PHE A 48 -17.75 -8.08 6.29
C PHE A 48 -18.52 -7.80 4.99
N THR A 49 -17.91 -7.13 4.02
CA THR A 49 -18.52 -6.87 2.72
C THR A 49 -18.83 -8.18 1.98
N LYS A 50 -17.92 -9.17 2.01
CA LYS A 50 -18.20 -10.52 1.47
C LYS A 50 -19.41 -11.17 2.16
N TYR A 51 -19.49 -11.07 3.48
CA TYR A 51 -20.65 -11.57 4.24
C TYR A 51 -21.94 -10.88 3.81
N CYS A 52 -21.93 -9.55 3.66
CA CYS A 52 -23.10 -8.79 3.19
C CYS A 52 -23.54 -9.22 1.79
N ILE A 53 -22.60 -9.35 0.85
CA ILE A 53 -22.88 -9.81 -0.52
C ILE A 53 -23.50 -11.22 -0.50
N LEU A 54 -22.99 -12.13 0.34
CA LEU A 54 -23.48 -13.51 0.35
C LEU A 54 -24.78 -13.71 1.13
N LYS A 55 -24.95 -13.04 2.27
CA LYS A 55 -26.02 -13.31 3.24
C LYS A 55 -27.09 -12.23 3.31
N LYS A 56 -26.80 -10.99 2.92
CA LYS A 56 -27.75 -9.87 3.01
C LYS A 56 -28.30 -9.42 1.66
N THR A 57 -27.70 -9.81 0.54
CA THR A 57 -28.25 -9.53 -0.80
C THR A 57 -29.65 -10.14 -0.97
N PRO A 58 -30.67 -9.33 -1.34
CA PRO A 58 -32.04 -9.81 -1.48
C PRO A 58 -32.18 -10.76 -2.67
N ARG A 59 -33.16 -11.68 -2.60
CA ARG A 59 -33.41 -12.70 -3.65
C ARG A 59 -33.76 -12.10 -5.02
N THR A 60 -34.28 -10.88 -5.05
CA THR A 60 -34.55 -10.14 -6.29
C THR A 60 -33.29 -9.70 -7.03
N MET A 61 -32.13 -9.72 -6.37
CA MET A 61 -30.82 -9.34 -6.90
C MET A 61 -29.85 -10.53 -6.98
N ASP A 62 -30.35 -11.75 -7.01
CA ASP A 62 -29.50 -12.95 -6.98
C ASP A 62 -28.59 -13.06 -8.22
N SER A 63 -29.09 -12.62 -9.40
CA SER A 63 -28.33 -12.61 -10.65
C SER A 63 -27.07 -11.73 -10.62
N VAL A 64 -27.08 -10.63 -9.85
CA VAL A 64 -25.95 -9.70 -9.73
C VAL A 64 -25.02 -10.03 -8.57
N LYS A 65 -25.42 -10.97 -7.71
CA LYS A 65 -24.65 -11.37 -6.52
C LYS A 65 -23.27 -11.91 -6.87
N PHE A 66 -23.18 -12.72 -7.92
CA PHE A 66 -21.91 -13.26 -8.41
C PHE A 66 -21.01 -12.17 -9.01
N VAL A 67 -21.61 -11.20 -9.71
CA VAL A 67 -20.89 -10.05 -10.28
C VAL A 67 -20.33 -9.16 -9.18
N LEU A 68 -21.12 -8.85 -8.14
CA LEU A 68 -20.65 -8.11 -6.97
C LEU A 68 -19.53 -8.85 -6.22
N LEU A 69 -19.64 -10.17 -6.08
CA LEU A 69 -18.59 -10.96 -5.45
C LEU A 69 -17.29 -10.97 -6.26
N ASN A 70 -17.40 -11.05 -7.59
CA ASN A 70 -16.25 -10.96 -8.49
C ASN A 70 -15.57 -9.59 -8.35
N ALA A 71 -16.33 -8.50 -8.43
CA ALA A 71 -15.80 -7.14 -8.31
C ALA A 71 -15.16 -6.83 -6.94
N HIS A 72 -15.55 -7.56 -5.88
CA HIS A 72 -14.96 -7.40 -4.55
C HIS A 72 -13.73 -8.29 -4.31
N CYS A 73 -13.51 -9.29 -5.17
CA CYS A 73 -12.38 -10.22 -5.08
C CYS A 73 -11.30 -10.00 -6.14
N TRP A 74 -11.65 -9.32 -7.25
CA TRP A 74 -10.75 -8.95 -8.35
C TRP A 74 -10.18 -7.55 -8.13
#